data_AF-A0AAV9JVX5-F1
#
_entry.id   AF-A0AAV9JVX5-F1
#
_cell.length_a   1.000
_cell.length_b   1.000
_cell.length_c   1.000
_cell.angle_alpha   90.00
_cell.angle_beta   90.00
_cell.angle_gamma   90.00
#
_symmetry.space_group_name_H-M   'P 1'
#
loop_
_entity.id
_entity.type
_entity.pdbx_description
1 polymer ?
#
loop_
_entity_poly.entity_id
_entity_poly.type
_entity_poly.pdbx_seq_one_letter_code
_entity_poly.pdbx_strand_id
1 'polypeptide(L)'
;MFGYGLAADNNYTKCIPDGDGWGSAFPNTKYASFIVDGAYDSDTNTVGPGIDYEIFSSDKVAFLNNGVLPAGISDDCIVNGTVPVGADCDYDLLFSAPPPAANATSYVTTLRMTMSDGTNVAVLAVDYIAYLNFTTYTLDPSFLTNPLLLIQTASTPSPGIGAVPVNPAWTLAAWSVDNGGTLASNRSATTFLHKIMQDILDRSLYDPDHTSAFEYINAEYQAVTSLPVLETLSMIEYVTLNTTAKKVTQAMIEDETTPTLYRNANMYVWAYGMSSRTAYLGVLVAILGCMVVLTQFVLGLVSRRRYRSPTQLLVAALEHAPKGEFDGREHNEAEMARVRFHIRDAANTAGKFSFHPPT
;
A
#
# COMPACT_ATOMS: atom_id res chain seq x y z
N MET A 1 0.34 -24.33 31.48
CA MET A 1 -0.03 -25.36 30.48
C MET A 1 -1.37 -24.94 29.88
N PHE A 2 -1.48 -24.81 28.56
CA PHE A 2 -2.69 -24.30 27.90
C PHE A 2 -3.20 -25.27 26.85
N GLY A 3 -4.45 -25.70 26.94
CA GLY A 3 -5.11 -26.44 25.87
C GLY A 3 -5.59 -25.49 24.78
N TYR A 4 -5.15 -25.70 23.54
CA TYR A 4 -5.67 -25.04 22.35
C TYR A 4 -6.55 -26.04 21.59
N GLY A 5 -7.82 -25.69 21.38
CA GLY A 5 -8.71 -26.38 20.45
C GLY A 5 -8.76 -25.58 19.15
N LEU A 6 -8.17 -26.11 18.08
CA LEU A 6 -8.58 -25.74 16.72
C LEU A 6 -9.72 -26.69 16.33
N ALA A 7 -10.71 -26.17 15.61
CA ALA A 7 -11.88 -26.90 15.17
C ALA A 7 -11.57 -28.33 14.67
N ALA A 8 -12.25 -29.31 15.26
CA ALA A 8 -12.30 -30.74 14.91
C ALA A 8 -10.96 -31.51 14.96
N ASP A 9 -10.88 -32.41 15.95
CA ASP A 9 -10.05 -33.63 16.03
C ASP A 9 -8.56 -33.57 16.44
N ASN A 10 -7.96 -32.41 16.77
CA ASN A 10 -6.62 -32.39 17.39
C ASN A 10 -6.52 -31.37 18.53
N ASN A 11 -6.65 -31.84 19.78
CA ASN A 11 -6.37 -31.01 20.96
C ASN A 11 -4.86 -30.92 21.15
N TYR A 12 -4.31 -29.71 21.24
CA TYR A 12 -2.90 -29.52 21.57
C TYR A 12 -2.76 -28.80 22.89
N THR A 13 -1.74 -29.17 23.65
CA THR A 13 -1.37 -28.46 24.85
C THR A 13 -0.05 -27.73 24.64
N LYS A 14 -0.09 -26.40 24.68
CA LYS A 14 1.09 -25.57 24.58
C LYS A 14 1.77 -25.43 25.94
N CYS A 15 3.07 -25.65 25.93
CA CYS A 15 3.97 -25.40 27.04
C CYS A 15 4.85 -24.19 26.68
N ILE A 16 4.82 -23.21 27.56
CA ILE A 16 5.58 -21.96 27.46
C ILE A 16 6.56 -21.97 28.64
N PRO A 17 7.87 -21.82 28.41
CA PRO A 17 8.81 -21.66 29.50
C PRO A 17 8.57 -20.32 30.19
N ASP A 18 8.45 -20.35 31.52
CA ASP A 18 8.23 -19.17 32.35
C ASP A 18 9.06 -19.28 33.65
N GLY A 19 9.53 -18.15 34.16
CA GLY A 19 10.35 -18.03 35.37
C GLY A 19 11.87 -17.90 35.13
N ASP A 20 12.58 -17.54 36.21
CA ASP A 20 14.01 -17.17 36.18
C ASP A 20 14.96 -18.32 35.79
N GLY A 21 14.50 -19.58 35.88
CA GLY A 21 15.31 -20.77 35.59
C GLY A 21 15.68 -20.96 34.11
N TRP A 22 15.02 -20.23 33.19
CA TRP A 22 15.19 -20.38 31.75
C TRP A 22 16.18 -19.39 31.12
N GLY A 23 16.60 -18.36 31.86
CA GLY A 23 17.32 -17.20 31.28
C GLY A 23 18.66 -17.52 30.60
N SER A 24 19.33 -18.62 30.96
CA SER A 24 20.58 -19.04 30.30
C SER A 24 20.36 -19.86 29.03
N ALA A 25 19.27 -20.64 28.96
CA ALA A 25 18.95 -21.48 27.81
C ALA A 25 18.09 -20.74 26.77
N PHE A 26 17.26 -19.79 27.24
CA PHE A 26 16.31 -19.03 26.45
C PHE A 26 16.35 -17.54 26.84
N PRO A 27 17.40 -16.80 26.41
CA PRO A 27 17.65 -15.42 26.84
C PRO A 27 16.60 -14.39 26.42
N ASN A 28 15.75 -14.67 25.41
CA ASN A 28 14.66 -13.77 25.04
C ASN A 28 13.30 -14.19 25.61
N THR A 29 13.27 -15.23 26.44
CA THR A 29 12.05 -15.57 27.17
C THR A 29 11.78 -14.51 28.24
N LYS A 30 10.67 -13.79 28.09
CA LYS A 30 10.30 -12.64 28.92
C LYS A 30 8.80 -12.65 29.20
N TYR A 31 8.45 -12.18 30.38
CA TYR A 31 7.08 -12.03 30.84
C TYR A 31 6.78 -10.57 31.19
N ALA A 32 5.58 -10.13 30.85
CA ALA A 32 5.02 -8.87 31.32
C ALA A 32 3.51 -9.02 31.53
N SER A 33 2.93 -8.23 32.42
CA SER A 33 1.50 -8.22 32.65
C SER A 33 0.98 -6.85 33.07
N PHE A 34 -0.32 -6.64 32.89
CA PHE A 34 -1.06 -5.51 33.42
C PHE A 34 -2.52 -5.91 33.62
N ILE A 35 -3.27 -5.09 34.33
CA ILE A 35 -4.69 -5.32 34.62
C ILE A 35 -5.53 -4.23 33.95
N VAL A 36 -6.66 -4.60 33.37
CA VAL A 36 -7.71 -3.66 32.99
C VAL A 36 -8.76 -3.66 34.08
N ASP A 37 -9.04 -2.49 34.66
CA ASP A 37 -10.08 -2.31 35.68
C ASP A 37 -11.44 -2.80 35.18
N GLY A 38 -12.32 -3.18 36.10
CA GLY A 38 -13.70 -3.52 35.78
C GLY A 38 -14.46 -2.38 35.09
N ALA A 39 -15.33 -2.72 34.15
CA ALA A 39 -16.24 -1.76 33.52
C ALA A 39 -17.48 -1.55 34.39
N TYR A 40 -17.90 -0.29 34.55
CA TYR A 40 -19.17 0.01 35.23
C TYR A 40 -20.33 -0.26 34.29
N ASP A 41 -21.25 -1.12 34.72
CA ASP A 41 -22.48 -1.42 34.01
C ASP A 41 -23.63 -0.58 34.60
N SER A 42 -24.20 0.28 33.75
CA SER A 42 -25.30 1.17 34.13
C SER A 42 -26.62 0.42 34.37
N ASP A 43 -26.81 -0.73 33.73
CA ASP A 43 -28.06 -1.47 33.80
C ASP A 43 -28.16 -2.26 35.10
N THR A 44 -27.03 -2.81 35.56
CA THR A 44 -26.95 -3.54 36.84
C THR A 44 -26.47 -2.67 38.01
N ASN A 45 -25.97 -1.45 37.73
CA ASN A 45 -25.40 -0.53 38.73
C ASN A 45 -24.26 -1.20 39.53
N THR A 46 -23.44 -2.02 38.85
CA THR A 46 -22.30 -2.72 39.44
C THR A 46 -21.04 -2.55 38.59
N VAL A 47 -19.87 -2.77 39.20
CA VAL A 47 -18.59 -2.83 38.48
C VAL A 47 -18.37 -4.29 38.12
N GLY A 48 -18.27 -4.57 36.82
CA GLY A 48 -17.97 -5.89 36.29
C GLY A 48 -16.55 -6.36 36.61
N PRO A 49 -16.21 -7.61 36.25
CA PRO A 49 -14.89 -8.16 36.50
C PRO A 49 -13.79 -7.41 35.73
N GLY A 50 -12.59 -7.37 36.28
CA GLY A 50 -11.39 -6.89 35.58
C GLY A 50 -10.86 -7.93 34.58
N ILE A 51 -9.86 -7.52 33.79
CA ILE A 51 -9.18 -8.39 32.83
C ILE A 51 -7.69 -8.44 33.16
N ASP A 52 -7.17 -9.63 33.41
CA ASP A 52 -5.74 -9.89 33.53
C ASP A 52 -5.16 -10.05 32.13
N TYR A 53 -4.21 -9.20 31.77
CA TYR A 53 -3.53 -9.24 30.46
C TYR A 53 -2.07 -9.62 30.65
N GLU A 54 -1.67 -10.73 30.06
CA GLU A 54 -0.35 -11.32 30.22
C GLU A 54 0.31 -11.56 28.88
N ILE A 55 1.60 -11.25 28.80
CA ILE A 55 2.39 -11.27 27.59
C ILE A 55 3.58 -12.19 27.83
N PHE A 56 3.58 -13.32 27.13
CA PHE A 56 4.69 -14.27 27.14
C PHE A 56 5.42 -14.16 25.82
N SER A 57 6.66 -13.68 25.84
CA SER A 57 7.58 -13.81 24.73
C SER A 57 8.50 -14.98 25.01
N SER A 58 8.61 -15.94 24.10
CA SER A 58 9.38 -17.16 24.33
C SER A 58 10.23 -17.52 23.14
N ASP A 59 11.50 -17.84 23.40
CA ASP A 59 12.43 -18.34 22.37
C ASP A 59 11.95 -19.67 21.80
N LYS A 60 11.36 -20.51 22.66
CA LYS A 60 10.75 -21.77 22.28
C LYS A 60 9.43 -22.03 22.98
N VAL A 61 8.53 -22.71 22.27
CA VAL A 61 7.31 -23.29 22.81
C VAL A 61 7.21 -24.75 22.38
N ALA A 62 6.65 -25.60 23.24
CA ALA A 62 6.40 -27.01 22.93
C ALA A 62 4.90 -27.25 22.79
N PHE A 63 4.52 -28.10 21.84
CA PHE A 63 3.13 -28.50 21.63
C PHE A 63 2.99 -30.00 21.88
N LEU A 64 2.15 -30.35 22.85
CA LEU A 64 1.85 -31.73 23.22
C LEU A 64 0.53 -32.15 22.59
N ASN A 65 0.56 -33.17 21.75
CA ASN A 65 -0.68 -33.69 21.15
C ASN A 65 -1.52 -34.39 22.24
N ASN A 66 -2.75 -33.95 22.41
CA ASN A 66 -3.69 -34.37 23.45
C ASN A 66 -3.10 -34.30 24.87
N GLY A 67 -2.15 -33.38 25.11
CA GLY A 67 -1.47 -33.26 26.40
C GLY A 67 -0.51 -34.40 26.75
N VAL A 68 -0.23 -35.31 25.81
CA VAL A 68 0.67 -36.45 26.04
C VAL A 68 2.12 -36.00 25.98
N LEU A 69 2.87 -36.32 27.03
CA LEU A 69 4.30 -36.04 27.14
C LEU A 69 5.15 -36.92 26.20
N PRO A 70 6.30 -36.42 25.71
CA PRO A 70 7.28 -37.25 25.03
C PRO A 70 7.77 -38.39 25.92
N ALA A 71 8.09 -39.53 25.32
CA ALA A 71 8.67 -40.66 26.04
C ALA A 71 9.98 -40.23 26.72
N GLY A 72 10.08 -40.42 28.03
CA GLY A 72 11.23 -40.03 28.84
C GLY A 72 10.96 -38.89 29.83
N ILE A 73 9.82 -38.21 29.73
CA ILE A 73 9.40 -37.19 30.70
C ILE A 73 8.26 -37.76 31.55
N SER A 74 8.40 -37.69 32.88
CA SER A 74 7.34 -38.12 33.80
C SER A 74 6.15 -37.17 33.74
N ASP A 75 4.92 -37.70 33.86
CA ASP A 75 3.70 -36.90 33.99
C ASP A 75 3.77 -35.90 35.16
N ASP A 76 4.52 -36.24 36.20
CA ASP A 76 4.79 -35.40 37.37
C ASP A 76 5.47 -34.06 37.02
N CYS A 77 6.15 -33.97 35.88
CA CYS A 77 6.87 -32.78 35.43
C CYS A 77 5.97 -31.63 34.97
N ILE A 78 4.67 -31.87 34.81
CA ILE A 78 3.69 -30.89 34.30
C ILE A 78 2.51 -30.66 35.28
N VAL A 79 2.43 -31.42 36.38
CA VAL A 79 1.30 -31.31 37.32
C VAL A 79 1.30 -29.96 38.03
N ASN A 80 0.20 -29.21 37.90
CA ASN A 80 -0.09 -27.95 38.61
C ASN A 80 0.97 -26.84 38.47
N GLY A 81 1.76 -26.83 37.40
CA GLY A 81 2.72 -25.75 37.13
C GLY A 81 3.88 -25.66 38.13
N THR A 82 4.05 -26.65 39.01
CA THR A 82 5.15 -26.71 39.98
C THR A 82 5.83 -28.06 39.86
N VAL A 83 7.14 -28.06 39.65
CA VAL A 83 7.94 -29.29 39.57
C VAL A 83 8.10 -29.87 40.98
N PRO A 84 7.69 -31.12 41.23
CA PRO A 84 7.92 -31.77 42.51
C PRO A 84 9.42 -31.85 42.82
N VAL A 85 9.79 -31.61 44.09
CA VAL A 85 11.19 -31.69 44.52
C VAL A 85 11.73 -33.11 44.29
N GLY A 86 12.74 -33.24 43.45
CA GLY A 86 13.38 -34.52 43.11
C GLY A 86 12.88 -35.19 41.82
N ALA A 87 11.96 -34.55 41.08
CA ALA A 87 11.63 -34.98 39.73
C ALA A 87 12.75 -34.57 38.76
N ASP A 88 13.27 -35.54 37.99
CA ASP A 88 14.24 -35.31 36.93
C ASP A 88 13.47 -35.07 35.62
N CYS A 89 13.25 -33.80 35.30
CA CYS A 89 12.46 -33.37 34.16
C CYS A 89 13.37 -32.89 33.05
N ASP A 90 13.56 -33.71 32.01
CA ASP A 90 14.32 -33.34 30.82
C ASP A 90 13.49 -32.39 29.94
N TYR A 91 13.54 -31.11 30.28
CA TYR A 91 12.86 -30.07 29.52
C TYR A 91 13.53 -29.78 28.18
N ASP A 92 14.81 -30.07 28.02
CA ASP A 92 15.49 -29.94 26.73
C ASP A 92 14.86 -30.90 25.72
N LEU A 93 14.52 -32.12 26.14
CA LEU A 93 13.75 -33.06 25.33
C LEU A 93 12.36 -32.52 24.97
N LEU A 94 11.64 -31.90 25.93
CA LEU A 94 10.31 -31.32 25.71
C LEU A 94 10.32 -30.24 24.61
N PHE A 95 11.27 -29.32 24.68
CA PHE A 95 11.40 -28.19 23.75
C PHE A 95 12.26 -28.52 22.50
N SER A 96 12.74 -29.75 22.39
CA SER A 96 13.41 -30.25 21.18
C SER A 96 12.46 -30.89 20.17
N ALA A 97 11.23 -31.25 20.59
CA ALA A 97 10.28 -31.98 19.76
C ALA A 97 9.84 -31.16 18.52
N PRO A 98 9.83 -31.77 17.32
CA PRO A 98 9.36 -31.10 16.11
C PRO A 98 7.86 -30.80 16.19
N PRO A 99 7.40 -29.61 15.76
CA PRO A 99 5.99 -29.24 15.87
C PRO A 99 5.09 -30.15 15.01
N PRO A 100 3.89 -30.50 15.49
CA PRO A 100 3.02 -31.47 14.83
C PRO A 100 2.39 -30.98 13.50
N ALA A 101 2.38 -29.67 13.22
CA ALA A 101 2.01 -29.10 11.92
C ALA A 101 2.32 -27.60 11.91
N ALA A 102 2.99 -27.09 10.86
CA ALA A 102 3.13 -25.70 10.37
C ALA A 102 3.41 -24.52 11.34
N ASN A 103 3.28 -24.70 12.65
CA ASN A 103 3.46 -23.67 13.67
C ASN A 103 4.91 -23.67 14.10
N ALA A 104 5.58 -22.54 13.92
CA ALA A 104 6.95 -22.37 14.37
C ALA A 104 7.00 -22.52 15.89
N THR A 105 7.95 -23.31 16.38
CA THR A 105 8.21 -23.43 17.81
C THR A 105 9.10 -22.31 18.32
N SER A 106 9.65 -21.46 17.45
CA SER A 106 10.63 -20.43 17.81
C SER A 106 10.05 -19.00 17.83
N TYR A 107 10.53 -18.20 18.78
CA TYR A 107 10.20 -16.77 18.94
C TYR A 107 8.69 -16.46 18.91
N VAL A 108 7.91 -17.26 19.64
CA VAL A 108 6.45 -17.12 19.70
C VAL A 108 6.08 -16.13 20.80
N THR A 109 5.20 -15.18 20.48
CA THR A 109 4.58 -14.31 21.48
C THR A 109 3.14 -14.75 21.73
N THR A 110 2.79 -14.92 22.99
CA THR A 110 1.45 -15.30 23.46
C THR A 110 0.86 -14.16 24.26
N LEU A 111 -0.32 -13.69 23.86
CA LEU A 111 -1.12 -12.73 24.62
C LEU A 111 -2.25 -13.52 25.30
N ARG A 112 -2.26 -13.56 26.63
CA ARG A 112 -3.30 -14.22 27.42
C ARG A 112 -4.15 -13.16 28.10
N MET A 113 -5.45 -13.21 27.87
CA MET A 113 -6.42 -12.30 28.46
C MET A 113 -7.40 -13.15 29.28
N THR A 114 -7.53 -12.86 30.56
CA THR A 114 -8.37 -13.64 31.48
C THR A 114 -9.38 -12.73 32.14
N MET A 115 -10.65 -13.11 32.10
CA MET A 115 -11.75 -12.44 32.82
C MET A 115 -12.50 -13.50 33.63
N SER A 116 -12.84 -13.19 34.88
CA SER A 116 -13.65 -14.07 35.72
C SER A 116 -14.66 -13.28 36.55
N ASP A 117 -15.92 -13.71 36.51
CA ASP A 117 -17.01 -13.20 37.35
C ASP A 117 -17.15 -13.98 38.69
N GLY A 118 -16.20 -14.87 38.99
CA GLY A 118 -16.19 -15.76 40.14
C GLY A 118 -16.94 -17.10 39.95
N THR A 119 -17.75 -17.23 38.89
CA THR A 119 -18.47 -18.47 38.54
C THR A 119 -17.93 -19.07 37.23
N ASN A 120 -17.75 -18.22 36.23
CA ASN A 120 -17.23 -18.50 34.92
C ASN A 120 -15.84 -17.87 34.77
N VAL A 121 -15.04 -18.45 33.87
CA VAL A 121 -13.72 -17.94 33.50
C VAL A 121 -13.64 -17.92 31.98
N ALA A 122 -13.46 -16.74 31.41
CA ALA A 122 -13.14 -16.54 30.01
C ALA A 122 -11.63 -16.39 29.87
N VAL A 123 -11.02 -17.24 29.05
CA VAL A 123 -9.60 -17.15 28.70
C VAL A 123 -9.48 -17.03 27.20
N LEU A 124 -8.82 -15.97 26.75
CA LEU A 124 -8.47 -15.76 25.37
C LEU A 124 -6.95 -15.79 25.21
N ALA A 125 -6.45 -16.62 24.30
CA ALA A 125 -5.02 -16.74 24.01
C ALA A 125 -4.76 -16.48 22.53
N VAL A 126 -3.90 -15.51 22.25
CA VAL A 126 -3.50 -15.10 20.90
C VAL A 126 -2.02 -15.38 20.71
N ASP A 127 -1.72 -16.26 19.77
CA ASP A 127 -0.35 -16.58 19.38
C ASP A 127 0.00 -15.87 18.09
N TYR A 128 1.16 -15.21 18.08
CA TYR A 128 1.72 -14.66 16.85
C TYR A 128 3.23 -14.82 16.80
N ILE A 129 3.74 -14.82 15.57
CA ILE A 129 5.15 -14.87 15.24
C ILE A 129 5.42 -13.67 14.34
N ALA A 130 6.48 -12.93 14.64
CA ALA A 130 6.89 -11.78 13.87
C ALA A 130 7.94 -12.17 12.84
N TYR A 131 7.71 -11.76 11.59
CA TYR A 131 8.71 -11.86 10.52
C TYR A 131 8.98 -10.47 9.96
N LEU A 132 10.24 -10.18 9.67
CA LEU A 132 10.63 -8.94 9.01
C LEU A 132 10.80 -9.19 7.51
N ASN A 133 10.12 -8.39 6.70
CA ASN A 133 10.34 -8.37 5.26
C ASN A 133 10.00 -7.01 4.66
N PHE A 134 10.57 -6.69 3.49
CA PHE A 134 10.15 -5.54 2.70
C PHE A 134 8.98 -5.90 1.80
N THR A 135 7.95 -5.05 1.79
CA THR A 135 6.91 -5.11 0.76
C THR A 135 7.37 -4.39 -0.51
N THR A 136 7.03 -4.95 -1.67
CA THR A 136 7.18 -4.26 -2.94
C THR A 136 6.05 -3.26 -3.10
N TYR A 137 6.42 -1.98 -3.13
CA TYR A 137 5.47 -0.90 -3.31
C TYR A 137 5.77 -0.09 -4.57
N THR A 138 4.70 0.37 -5.20
CA THR A 138 4.72 1.28 -6.34
C THR A 138 4.08 2.59 -5.93
N LEU A 139 4.80 3.68 -6.10
CA LEU A 139 4.26 5.02 -5.96
C LEU A 139 4.08 5.61 -7.35
N ASP A 140 2.83 5.83 -7.75
CA ASP A 140 2.52 6.65 -8.91
C ASP A 140 2.62 8.13 -8.51
N PRO A 141 3.58 8.91 -9.06
CA PRO A 141 3.77 10.30 -8.68
C PRO A 141 2.78 11.26 -9.34
N SER A 142 1.93 10.79 -10.26
CA SER A 142 1.01 11.66 -11.00
C SER A 142 -0.23 11.98 -10.17
N PHE A 143 -0.46 13.28 -9.91
CA PHE A 143 -1.67 13.77 -9.23
C PHE A 143 -2.97 13.46 -9.99
N LEU A 144 -2.91 13.14 -11.29
CA LEU A 144 -4.08 12.80 -12.09
C LEU A 144 -4.57 11.36 -11.86
N THR A 145 -3.62 10.46 -11.59
CA THR A 145 -3.87 9.01 -11.45
C THR A 145 -3.76 8.54 -9.99
N ASN A 146 -3.07 9.32 -9.15
CA ASN A 146 -2.92 9.11 -7.72
C ASN A 146 -3.06 10.45 -6.95
N PRO A 147 -4.28 11.02 -6.86
CA PRO A 147 -4.51 12.34 -6.26
C PRO A 147 -4.19 12.37 -4.75
N LEU A 148 -4.24 11.23 -4.08
CA LEU A 148 -3.96 11.10 -2.65
C LEU A 148 -2.50 10.71 -2.36
N LEU A 149 -1.65 10.57 -3.39
CA LEU A 149 -0.26 10.11 -3.27
C LEU A 149 -0.11 8.84 -2.42
N LEU A 150 -1.10 7.95 -2.51
CA LEU A 150 -1.10 6.71 -1.75
C LEU A 150 -0.14 5.72 -2.40
N ILE A 151 0.55 4.99 -1.54
CA ILE A 151 1.45 3.92 -1.94
C ILE A 151 0.60 2.69 -2.26
N GLN A 152 0.82 2.10 -3.43
CA GLN A 152 0.16 0.85 -3.82
C GLN A 152 1.10 -0.32 -3.56
N THR A 153 0.63 -1.32 -2.82
CA THR A 153 1.34 -2.57 -2.57
C THR A 153 0.70 -3.67 -3.41
N ALA A 154 1.49 -4.37 -4.24
CA ALA A 154 0.95 -5.40 -5.13
C ALA A 154 0.54 -6.67 -4.38
N SER A 155 1.20 -6.97 -3.26
CA SER A 155 0.92 -8.14 -2.42
C SER A 155 1.57 -8.00 -1.04
N THR A 156 1.03 -8.71 -0.04
CA THR A 156 1.75 -8.94 1.22
C THR A 156 3.02 -9.75 0.92
N PRO A 157 4.17 -9.37 1.49
CA PRO A 157 5.40 -10.13 1.30
C PRO A 157 5.27 -11.52 1.91
N SER A 158 5.98 -12.51 1.36
CA SER A 158 6.16 -13.79 2.03
C SER A 158 6.85 -13.57 3.39
N PRO A 159 6.65 -14.44 4.39
CA PRO A 159 7.42 -14.39 5.62
C PRO A 159 8.92 -14.30 5.34
N GLY A 160 9.64 -13.44 6.06
CA GLY A 160 11.09 -13.31 5.97
C GLY A 160 11.83 -14.56 6.45
N ILE A 161 13.15 -14.59 6.26
CA ILE A 161 14.00 -15.67 6.76
C ILE A 161 14.23 -15.42 8.25
N GLY A 162 13.65 -16.27 9.10
CA GLY A 162 13.77 -16.22 10.56
C GLY A 162 12.68 -15.40 11.23
N ALA A 163 12.13 -15.94 12.32
CA ALA A 163 11.24 -15.22 13.22
C ALA A 163 12.05 -14.29 14.12
N VAL A 164 11.49 -13.13 14.47
CA VAL A 164 12.17 -12.11 15.29
C VAL A 164 11.61 -12.13 16.70
N PRO A 165 12.47 -12.12 17.75
CA PRO A 165 12.01 -12.02 19.12
C PRO A 165 11.33 -10.66 19.36
N VAL A 166 10.15 -10.69 19.97
CA VAL A 166 9.40 -9.49 20.35
C VAL A 166 9.57 -9.25 21.84
N ASN A 167 9.93 -8.02 22.23
CA ASN A 167 10.04 -7.69 23.65
C ASN A 167 8.65 -7.36 24.23
N PRO A 168 8.18 -8.02 25.32
CA PRO A 168 6.89 -7.70 25.95
C PRO A 168 6.73 -6.23 26.37
N ALA A 169 7.84 -5.53 26.63
CA ALA A 169 7.82 -4.10 26.95
C ALA A 169 7.24 -3.24 25.80
N TRP A 170 7.35 -3.69 24.54
CA TRP A 170 6.73 -3.02 23.41
C TRP A 170 5.21 -3.17 23.45
N THR A 171 4.68 -4.32 23.87
CA THR A 171 3.23 -4.49 24.07
C THR A 171 2.72 -3.61 25.21
N LEU A 172 3.47 -3.51 26.31
CA LEU A 172 3.16 -2.57 27.40
C LEU A 172 3.12 -1.11 26.91
N ALA A 173 4.10 -0.71 26.10
CA ALA A 173 4.15 0.61 25.50
C ALA A 173 2.96 0.87 24.55
N ALA A 174 2.58 -0.12 23.73
CA ALA A 174 1.41 -0.04 22.84
C ALA A 174 0.10 0.20 23.62
N TRP A 175 -0.01 -0.37 24.81
CA TRP A 175 -1.14 -0.14 25.73
C TRP A 175 -0.98 1.10 26.63
N SER A 176 0.18 1.76 26.57
CA SER A 176 0.53 2.89 27.42
C SER A 176 0.34 2.57 28.91
N VAL A 177 0.95 1.47 29.35
CA VAL A 177 0.89 0.96 30.73
C VAL A 177 2.27 0.45 31.16
N ASP A 178 2.58 0.59 32.45
CA ASP A 178 3.78 0.00 33.04
C ASP A 178 3.56 -1.49 33.38
N ASN A 179 4.66 -2.23 33.57
CA ASN A 179 4.57 -3.62 34.01
C ASN A 179 3.94 -3.73 35.40
N GLY A 180 2.94 -4.59 35.57
CA GLY A 180 2.11 -4.69 36.76
C GLY A 180 1.16 -3.50 36.96
N GLY A 181 1.04 -2.62 35.97
CA GLY A 181 0.18 -1.44 36.02
C GLY A 181 -1.30 -1.77 35.81
N THR A 182 -2.13 -0.73 35.93
CA THR A 182 -3.58 -0.84 35.79
C THR A 182 -4.11 0.16 34.78
N LEU A 183 -5.00 -0.28 33.90
CA LEU A 183 -5.67 0.53 32.89
C LEU A 183 -7.13 0.74 33.26
N ALA A 184 -7.54 2.01 33.29
CA ALA A 184 -8.94 2.35 33.51
C ALA A 184 -9.83 1.79 32.39
N SER A 185 -11.00 1.26 32.76
CA SER A 185 -11.98 0.66 31.83
C SER A 185 -12.60 1.64 30.83
N ASN A 186 -12.46 2.94 31.07
CA ASN A 186 -13.05 4.02 30.27
C ASN A 186 -12.27 4.38 28.99
N ARG A 187 -11.14 3.73 28.70
CA ARG A 187 -10.43 3.92 27.41
C ARG A 187 -11.16 3.14 26.32
N SER A 188 -11.20 3.66 25.10
CA SER A 188 -11.87 3.00 23.97
C SER A 188 -11.37 1.56 23.74
N ALA A 189 -10.06 1.35 23.79
CA ALA A 189 -9.45 0.03 23.62
C ALA A 189 -9.82 -0.95 24.75
N THR A 190 -9.87 -0.48 26.01
CA THR A 190 -10.23 -1.31 27.16
C THR A 190 -11.73 -1.60 27.17
N THR A 191 -12.57 -0.64 26.79
CA THR A 191 -14.03 -0.86 26.64
C THR A 191 -14.31 -1.90 25.56
N PHE A 192 -13.58 -1.85 24.44
CA PHE A 192 -13.75 -2.81 23.36
C PHE A 192 -13.27 -4.21 23.77
N LEU A 193 -12.14 -4.31 24.47
CA LEU A 193 -11.67 -5.57 25.05
C LEU A 193 -12.67 -6.15 26.08
N HIS A 194 -13.23 -5.31 26.95
CA HIS A 194 -14.29 -5.70 27.89
C HIS A 194 -15.49 -6.31 27.20
N LYS A 195 -16.01 -5.66 26.17
CA LYS A 195 -17.14 -6.16 25.39
C LYS A 195 -16.88 -7.57 24.85
N ILE A 196 -15.69 -7.80 24.26
CA ILE A 196 -15.34 -9.11 23.70
C ILE A 196 -15.19 -10.17 24.79
N MET A 197 -14.49 -9.86 25.87
CA MET A 197 -14.28 -10.82 26.96
C MET A 197 -15.59 -11.15 27.68
N GLN A 198 -16.49 -10.18 27.83
CA GLN A 198 -17.83 -10.38 28.38
C GLN A 198 -18.69 -11.23 27.42
N ASP A 199 -18.66 -10.96 26.11
CA ASP A 199 -19.31 -11.82 25.11
C ASP A 199 -18.80 -13.27 25.15
N ILE A 200 -17.50 -13.48 25.39
CA ILE A 200 -16.91 -14.81 25.57
C ILE A 200 -17.36 -15.44 26.90
N LEU A 201 -17.43 -14.66 27.97
CA LEU A 201 -17.83 -15.13 29.30
C LEU A 201 -19.30 -15.57 29.33
N ASP A 202 -20.16 -14.78 28.69
CA ASP A 202 -21.61 -15.01 28.63
C ASP A 202 -21.99 -16.13 27.66
N ARG A 203 -21.13 -16.42 26.66
CA ARG A 203 -21.36 -17.48 25.69
C ARG A 203 -20.61 -18.74 26.08
N SER A 204 -21.36 -19.83 26.27
CA SER A 204 -20.79 -21.17 26.14
C SER A 204 -20.30 -21.35 24.69
N LEU A 205 -19.01 -21.10 24.44
CA LEU A 205 -18.33 -21.32 23.14
C LEU A 205 -18.42 -22.78 22.62
N TYR A 206 -19.05 -23.67 23.39
CA TYR A 206 -19.32 -25.07 23.08
C TYR A 206 -20.72 -25.34 22.52
N ASP A 207 -21.44 -24.32 22.02
CA ASP A 207 -22.72 -24.51 21.33
C ASP A 207 -22.51 -24.66 19.80
N PRO A 208 -22.59 -25.89 19.24
CA PRO A 208 -22.33 -26.17 17.83
C PRO A 208 -23.36 -25.55 16.85
N ASP A 209 -24.50 -25.04 17.33
CA ASP A 209 -25.57 -24.50 16.46
C ASP A 209 -25.38 -23.01 16.10
N HIS A 210 -24.38 -22.31 16.67
CA HIS A 210 -24.22 -20.85 16.55
C HIS A 210 -23.03 -20.40 15.67
N THR A 211 -22.84 -21.06 14.52
CA THR A 211 -21.76 -20.78 13.54
C THR A 211 -21.73 -19.34 12.99
N SER A 212 -22.87 -18.64 12.92
CA SER A 212 -22.95 -17.25 12.44
C SER A 212 -22.51 -16.20 13.47
N ALA A 213 -22.59 -16.53 14.76
CA ALA A 213 -22.26 -15.60 15.84
C ALA A 213 -20.73 -15.53 16.08
N PHE A 214 -20.01 -16.62 15.77
CA PHE A 214 -18.56 -16.66 15.76
C PHE A 214 -17.97 -15.80 14.64
N GLU A 215 -18.63 -15.74 13.47
CA GLU A 215 -18.16 -14.96 12.32
C GLU A 215 -18.21 -13.44 12.56
N TYR A 216 -19.24 -12.94 13.26
CA TYR A 216 -19.33 -11.53 13.67
C TYR A 216 -18.32 -11.16 14.76
N ILE A 217 -18.15 -12.03 15.76
CA ILE A 217 -17.11 -11.87 16.78
C ILE A 217 -15.72 -11.90 16.15
N ASN A 218 -15.49 -12.71 15.11
CA ASN A 218 -14.17 -12.86 14.49
C ASN A 218 -13.61 -11.53 13.96
N ALA A 219 -14.45 -10.64 13.41
CA ALA A 219 -14.01 -9.34 12.91
C ALA A 219 -13.64 -8.37 14.05
N GLU A 220 -14.46 -8.28 15.10
CA GLU A 220 -14.17 -7.45 16.29
C GLU A 220 -12.96 -7.99 17.06
N TYR A 221 -12.89 -9.31 17.19
CA TYR A 221 -11.78 -10.06 17.78
C TYR A 221 -10.46 -9.83 17.03
N GLN A 222 -10.47 -9.92 15.70
CA GLN A 222 -9.30 -9.61 14.89
C GLN A 222 -8.85 -8.16 15.10
N ALA A 223 -9.76 -7.20 15.26
CA ALA A 223 -9.38 -5.81 15.52
C ALA A 223 -8.73 -5.61 16.90
N VAL A 224 -9.29 -6.19 17.97
CA VAL A 224 -8.71 -6.10 19.34
C VAL A 224 -7.33 -6.74 19.41
N THR A 225 -7.12 -7.82 18.69
CA THR A 225 -5.88 -8.60 18.78
C THR A 225 -4.82 -8.10 17.82
N SER A 226 -5.18 -7.74 16.58
CA SER A 226 -4.22 -7.28 15.57
C SER A 226 -3.73 -5.86 15.81
N LEU A 227 -4.56 -4.92 16.29
CA LEU A 227 -4.13 -3.53 16.46
C LEU A 227 -3.00 -3.37 17.48
N PRO A 228 -3.08 -3.93 18.70
CA PRO A 228 -1.98 -3.86 19.65
C PRO A 228 -0.74 -4.59 19.13
N VAL A 229 -0.92 -5.70 18.41
CA VAL A 229 0.21 -6.42 17.79
C VAL A 229 0.89 -5.54 16.74
N LEU A 230 0.15 -4.89 15.84
CA LEU A 230 0.71 -4.01 14.83
C LEU A 230 1.44 -2.81 15.45
N GLU A 231 0.86 -2.20 16.49
CA GLU A 231 1.52 -1.12 17.24
C GLU A 231 2.81 -1.61 17.91
N THR A 232 2.78 -2.80 18.51
CA THR A 232 3.95 -3.47 19.10
C THR A 232 5.04 -3.69 18.05
N LEU A 233 4.68 -4.17 16.87
CA LEU A 233 5.61 -4.45 15.78
C LEU A 233 6.18 -3.17 15.15
N SER A 234 5.48 -2.04 15.26
CA SER A 234 5.98 -0.74 14.78
C SER A 234 7.19 -0.23 15.59
N MET A 235 7.35 -0.70 16.83
CA MET A 235 8.45 -0.33 17.72
C MET A 235 9.69 -1.22 17.56
N ILE A 236 9.69 -2.16 16.62
CA ILE A 236 10.87 -2.97 16.32
C ILE A 236 12.00 -2.04 15.86
N GLU A 237 13.08 -2.04 16.63
CA GLU A 237 14.28 -1.27 16.31
C GLU A 237 14.98 -1.87 15.09
N TYR A 238 15.49 -1.00 14.22
CA TYR A 238 16.33 -1.41 13.09
C TYR A 238 17.51 -0.47 12.94
N VAL A 239 18.62 -1.02 12.44
CA VAL A 239 19.83 -0.25 12.14
C VAL A 239 20.12 -0.33 10.65
N THR A 240 20.46 0.80 10.03
CA THR A 240 20.85 0.84 8.62
C THR A 240 22.35 0.64 8.47
N LEU A 241 22.76 -0.40 7.75
CA LEU A 241 24.17 -0.60 7.36
C LEU A 241 24.46 0.13 6.04
N ASN A 242 25.53 0.92 5.99
CA ASN A 242 25.94 1.63 4.78
C ASN A 242 26.65 0.65 3.82
N THR A 243 26.01 0.33 2.69
CA THR A 243 26.43 -0.72 1.74
C THR A 243 27.72 -0.42 0.98
N THR A 244 28.25 0.81 1.05
CA THR A 244 29.54 1.17 0.44
C THR A 244 30.75 0.63 1.21
N ALA A 245 30.59 0.18 2.47
CA ALA A 245 31.71 -0.18 3.35
C ALA A 245 31.88 -1.67 3.66
N LYS A 246 30.88 -2.53 3.43
CA LYS A 246 30.97 -3.98 3.68
C LYS A 246 30.34 -4.78 2.55
N LYS A 247 31.12 -5.68 1.94
CA LYS A 247 30.56 -6.79 1.16
C LYS A 247 29.72 -7.62 2.11
N VAL A 248 28.43 -7.72 1.85
CA VAL A 248 27.55 -8.57 2.65
C VAL A 248 28.00 -10.02 2.44
N THR A 249 28.50 -10.65 3.49
CA THR A 249 28.90 -12.06 3.50
C THR A 249 27.67 -12.94 3.72
N GLN A 250 27.67 -14.16 3.18
CA GLN A 250 26.59 -15.16 3.36
C GLN A 250 26.20 -15.34 4.84
N ALA A 251 27.17 -15.30 5.76
CA ALA A 251 26.94 -15.38 7.20
C ALA A 251 26.11 -14.22 7.81
N MET A 252 26.02 -13.08 7.14
CA MET A 252 25.14 -11.96 7.56
C MET A 252 23.70 -12.10 7.04
N ILE A 253 23.51 -12.94 6.02
CA ILE A 253 22.20 -13.26 5.44
C ILE A 253 21.52 -14.36 6.25
N GLU A 254 22.33 -15.25 6.83
CA GLU A 254 21.90 -16.42 7.59
C GLU A 254 21.86 -16.19 9.11
N ASP A 255 22.13 -14.98 9.59
CA ASP A 255 22.03 -14.65 11.01
C ASP A 255 20.56 -14.47 11.43
N GLU A 256 19.99 -15.49 12.06
CA GLU A 256 18.62 -15.48 12.60
C GLU A 256 18.41 -14.44 13.70
N THR A 257 19.48 -14.01 14.38
CA THR A 257 19.37 -13.06 15.50
C THR A 257 19.35 -11.60 15.04
N THR A 258 19.93 -11.32 13.87
CA THR A 258 19.92 -9.98 13.26
C THR A 258 19.61 -10.08 11.76
N PRO A 259 18.35 -10.37 11.37
CA PRO A 259 17.99 -10.56 9.97
C PRO A 259 18.27 -9.28 9.17
N THR A 260 19.11 -9.40 8.14
CA THR A 260 19.45 -8.27 7.27
C THR A 260 18.46 -8.15 6.12
N LEU A 261 17.80 -6.99 6.03
CA LEU A 261 16.88 -6.70 4.93
C LEU A 261 17.56 -5.89 3.82
N TYR A 262 17.40 -6.33 2.58
CA TYR A 262 17.94 -5.63 1.41
C TYR A 262 16.94 -4.68 0.78
N ARG A 263 17.29 -3.39 0.74
CA ARG A 263 16.51 -2.38 0.03
C ARG A 263 17.14 -2.09 -1.33
N ASN A 264 16.39 -2.34 -2.40
CA ASN A 264 16.72 -1.82 -3.73
C ASN A 264 15.62 -0.84 -4.17
N ALA A 265 16.00 0.34 -4.66
CA ALA A 265 15.08 1.33 -5.19
C ALA A 265 15.44 1.59 -6.66
N ASN A 266 14.60 1.10 -7.57
CA ASN A 266 14.74 1.37 -9.00
C ASN A 266 13.81 2.52 -9.39
N MET A 267 14.37 3.63 -9.87
CA MET A 267 13.59 4.75 -10.39
C MET A 267 13.48 4.65 -11.91
N TYR A 268 12.30 4.30 -12.42
CA TYR A 268 12.03 4.31 -13.86
C TYR A 268 11.51 5.67 -14.28
N VAL A 269 12.40 6.53 -14.79
CA VAL A 269 12.01 7.85 -15.31
C VAL A 269 11.74 7.73 -16.81
N TRP A 270 10.48 7.89 -17.20
CA TRP A 270 10.11 8.13 -18.59
C TRP A 270 10.42 9.58 -18.96
N ALA A 271 11.69 9.87 -19.25
CA ALA A 271 12.06 11.15 -19.83
C ALA A 271 11.74 11.11 -21.32
N TYR A 272 10.82 11.96 -21.78
CA TYR A 272 10.67 12.26 -23.21
C TYR A 272 11.87 13.09 -23.64
N GLY A 273 13.01 12.42 -23.89
CA GLY A 273 14.22 13.07 -24.39
C GLY A 273 14.01 13.64 -25.79
N MET A 274 14.92 14.51 -26.23
CA MET A 274 14.95 15.05 -27.61
C MET A 274 15.09 13.97 -28.70
N SER A 275 15.36 12.72 -28.33
CA SER A 275 15.34 11.53 -29.19
C SER A 275 13.97 10.84 -29.28
N SER A 276 12.92 11.39 -28.64
CA SER A 276 11.59 10.79 -28.66
C SER A 276 10.93 10.92 -30.03
N ARG A 277 10.05 9.97 -30.38
CA ARG A 277 9.28 9.98 -31.63
C ARG A 277 8.42 11.25 -31.76
N THR A 278 7.97 11.82 -30.64
CA THR A 278 7.22 13.09 -30.61
C THR A 278 8.12 14.29 -30.88
N ALA A 279 9.37 14.30 -30.41
CA ALA A 279 10.34 15.35 -30.73
C ALA A 279 10.67 15.40 -32.23
N TYR A 280 10.91 14.24 -32.86
CA TYR A 280 11.14 14.16 -34.31
C TYR A 280 9.95 14.68 -35.13
N LEU A 281 8.72 14.36 -34.71
CA LEU A 281 7.51 14.83 -35.38
C LEU A 281 7.35 16.34 -35.24
N GLY A 282 7.61 16.90 -34.06
CA GLY A 282 7.59 18.35 -33.83
C GLY A 282 8.60 19.12 -34.69
N VAL A 283 9.84 18.61 -34.78
CA VAL A 283 10.89 19.22 -35.64
C VAL A 283 10.49 19.17 -37.12
N LEU A 284 9.95 18.04 -37.58
CA LEU A 284 9.53 17.88 -38.97
C LEU A 284 8.40 18.85 -39.35
N VAL A 285 7.40 19.02 -38.47
CA VAL A 285 6.32 20.00 -38.67
C VAL A 285 6.86 21.44 -38.72
N ALA A 286 7.82 21.79 -37.85
CA ALA A 286 8.43 23.12 -37.87
C ALA A 286 9.19 23.41 -39.18
N ILE A 287 9.96 22.43 -39.69
CA ILE A 287 10.67 22.55 -40.98
C ILE A 287 9.67 22.74 -42.12
N LEU A 288 8.59 21.94 -42.17
CA LEU A 288 7.55 22.07 -43.18
C LEU A 288 6.88 23.46 -43.12
N GLY A 289 6.59 23.97 -41.91
CA GLY A 289 6.07 25.33 -41.73
C GLY A 289 7.01 26.39 -42.31
N CYS A 290 8.30 26.32 -42.01
CA CYS A 290 9.30 27.23 -42.57
C CYS A 290 9.36 27.15 -44.11
N MET A 291 9.32 25.95 -44.69
CA MET A 291 9.35 25.76 -46.14
C MET A 291 8.13 26.38 -46.83
N VAL A 292 6.93 26.26 -46.24
CA VAL A 292 5.71 26.88 -46.78
C VAL A 292 5.82 28.40 -46.81
N VAL A 293 6.30 29.01 -45.71
CA VAL A 293 6.48 30.47 -45.62
C VAL A 293 7.50 30.96 -46.64
N LEU A 294 8.65 30.28 -46.77
CA LEU A 294 9.66 30.62 -47.76
C LEU A 294 9.12 30.51 -49.19
N THR A 295 8.35 29.47 -49.48
CA THR A 295 7.74 29.27 -50.80
C THR A 295 6.74 30.38 -51.12
N GLN A 296 5.88 30.76 -50.16
CA GLN A 296 4.95 31.89 -50.33
C GLN A 296 5.70 33.21 -50.56
N PHE A 297 6.79 33.44 -49.85
CA PHE A 297 7.62 34.64 -50.02
C PHE A 297 8.25 34.70 -51.42
N VAL A 298 8.84 33.59 -51.89
CA VAL A 298 9.43 33.51 -53.23
C VAL A 298 8.37 33.66 -54.33
N LEU A 299 7.22 32.99 -54.18
CA LEU A 299 6.10 33.15 -55.11
C LEU A 299 5.56 34.58 -55.13
N GLY A 300 5.54 35.27 -53.99
CA GLY A 300 5.17 36.69 -53.90
C GLY A 300 6.15 37.62 -54.62
N LEU A 301 7.44 37.27 -54.65
CA LEU A 301 8.46 38.02 -55.40
C LEU A 301 8.39 37.77 -56.91
N VAL A 302 8.20 36.51 -57.33
CA VAL A 302 8.12 36.13 -58.75
C VAL A 302 6.80 36.56 -59.38
N SER A 303 5.70 36.40 -58.65
CA SER A 303 4.35 36.83 -59.07
C SER A 303 4.04 38.26 -58.62
N ARG A 304 5.02 39.18 -58.77
CA ARG A 304 4.71 40.61 -58.78
C ARG A 304 3.83 40.91 -59.99
N ARG A 305 2.52 40.65 -59.87
CA ARG A 305 1.52 41.32 -60.70
C ARG A 305 1.81 42.80 -60.54
N ARG A 306 2.34 43.45 -61.58
CA ARG A 306 2.61 44.89 -61.58
C ARG A 306 1.39 45.57 -61.02
N TYR A 307 1.54 46.26 -59.90
CA TYR A 307 0.45 46.99 -59.26
C TYR A 307 -0.08 47.99 -60.29
N ARG A 308 -1.27 47.72 -60.84
CA ARG A 308 -1.90 48.57 -61.87
C ARG A 308 -2.56 49.73 -61.13
N SER A 309 -2.08 50.95 -61.37
CA SER A 309 -2.68 52.12 -60.75
C SER A 309 -4.14 52.27 -61.19
N PRO A 310 -5.10 52.51 -60.28
CA PRO A 310 -6.49 52.78 -60.65
C PRO A 310 -6.62 53.91 -61.67
N THR A 311 -5.74 54.90 -61.59
CA THR A 311 -5.70 56.03 -62.53
C THR A 311 -5.27 55.62 -63.94
N GLN A 312 -4.34 54.68 -64.09
CA GLN A 312 -3.92 54.17 -65.40
C GLN A 312 -5.05 53.37 -66.07
N LEU A 313 -5.81 52.63 -65.26
CA LEU A 313 -6.94 51.84 -65.74
C LEU A 313 -8.09 52.76 -66.18
N LEU A 314 -8.35 53.84 -65.44
CA LEU A 314 -9.35 54.85 -65.80
C LEU A 314 -8.98 55.61 -67.07
N VAL A 315 -7.72 56.06 -67.21
CA VAL A 315 -7.26 56.77 -68.41
C VAL A 315 -7.37 55.88 -69.65
N ALA A 316 -6.94 54.62 -69.54
CA ALA A 316 -7.07 53.67 -70.64
C ALA A 316 -8.55 53.39 -71.01
N ALA A 317 -9.46 53.44 -70.04
CA ALA A 317 -10.88 53.23 -70.28
C ALA A 317 -11.51 54.43 -71.00
N LEU A 318 -11.07 55.65 -70.68
CA LEU A 318 -11.50 56.87 -71.36
C LEU A 318 -10.95 57.00 -72.79
N GLU A 319 -9.77 56.46 -73.06
CA GLU A 319 -9.15 56.46 -74.39
C GLU A 319 -9.80 55.43 -75.34
N HIS A 320 -10.58 54.48 -74.80
CA HIS A 320 -11.21 53.44 -75.60
C HIS A 320 -12.36 54.01 -76.43
N ALA A 321 -12.14 54.10 -77.75
CA ALA A 321 -13.18 54.42 -78.71
C ALA A 321 -13.96 53.15 -79.09
N PRO A 322 -15.31 53.17 -79.06
CA PRO A 322 -16.12 51.99 -79.35
C PRO A 322 -15.91 51.54 -80.81
N LYS A 323 -15.56 50.26 -81.00
CA LYS A 323 -15.36 49.65 -82.32
C LYS A 323 -16.43 48.59 -82.60
N GLY A 324 -17.70 49.00 -82.59
CA GLY A 324 -18.86 48.12 -82.88
C GLY A 324 -19.19 47.10 -81.78
N GLU A 325 -18.57 47.22 -80.60
CA GLU A 325 -18.77 46.30 -79.46
C GLU A 325 -20.14 46.45 -78.77
N PHE A 326 -20.90 47.49 -79.15
CA PHE A 326 -22.25 47.78 -78.67
C PHE A 326 -23.32 47.57 -79.75
N ASP A 327 -22.94 47.16 -80.96
CA ASP A 327 -23.87 46.98 -82.09
C ASP A 327 -24.97 45.96 -81.72
N GLY A 328 -26.23 46.38 -81.88
CA GLY A 328 -27.41 45.57 -81.54
C GLY A 328 -27.78 45.53 -80.05
N ARG A 329 -27.04 46.24 -79.18
CA ARG A 329 -27.29 46.33 -77.72
C ARG A 329 -27.47 47.77 -77.21
N GLU A 330 -27.48 48.73 -78.13
CA GLU A 330 -27.47 50.17 -77.86
C GLU A 330 -28.67 50.67 -77.03
N HIS A 331 -29.79 49.95 -77.05
CA HIS A 331 -31.03 50.35 -76.39
C HIS A 331 -31.24 49.69 -75.01
N ASN A 332 -30.31 48.85 -74.55
CA ASN A 332 -30.40 48.17 -73.25
C ASN A 332 -29.12 48.35 -72.42
N GLU A 333 -29.18 49.21 -71.41
CA GLU A 333 -28.04 49.53 -70.52
C GLU A 333 -27.49 48.30 -69.79
N ALA A 334 -28.37 47.35 -69.41
CA ALA A 334 -27.95 46.12 -68.75
C ALA A 334 -27.14 45.20 -69.66
N GLU A 335 -27.34 45.28 -70.98
CA GLU A 335 -26.60 44.51 -71.98
C GLU A 335 -25.28 45.18 -72.36
N MET A 336 -25.24 46.52 -72.39
CA MET A 336 -23.99 47.28 -72.56
C MET A 336 -23.02 47.09 -71.39
N ALA A 337 -23.52 47.09 -70.15
CA ALA A 337 -22.69 46.89 -68.95
C ALA A 337 -22.06 45.48 -68.85
N ARG A 338 -22.58 44.51 -69.61
CA ARG A 338 -22.09 43.11 -69.61
C ARG A 338 -21.01 42.84 -70.65
N VAL A 339 -20.65 43.83 -71.47
CA VAL A 339 -19.54 43.70 -72.41
C VAL A 339 -18.26 43.50 -71.62
N ARG A 340 -17.63 42.33 -71.79
CA ARG A 340 -16.34 42.02 -71.17
C ARG A 340 -15.24 42.65 -72.00
N PHE A 341 -14.16 43.05 -71.36
CA PHE A 341 -12.98 43.56 -72.04
C PHE A 341 -11.73 42.85 -71.55
N HIS A 342 -10.83 42.54 -72.48
CA HIS A 342 -9.48 42.12 -72.15
C HIS A 342 -8.55 43.33 -72.15
N ILE A 343 -7.86 43.53 -71.03
CA ILE A 343 -6.83 44.56 -70.89
C ILE A 343 -5.51 43.99 -71.39
N ARG A 344 -4.97 44.57 -72.47
CA ARG A 344 -3.64 44.24 -72.99
C ARG A 344 -2.70 45.43 -72.86
N ASP A 345 -1.43 45.13 -72.62
CA ASP A 345 -0.37 46.14 -72.58
C ASP A 345 -0.19 46.73 -73.99
N ALA A 346 -0.26 48.06 -74.11
CA ALA A 346 -0.10 48.79 -75.37
C ALA A 346 0.86 49.96 -75.14
N ALA A 347 1.98 49.97 -75.86
CA ALA A 347 3.02 50.99 -75.66
C ALA A 347 2.60 52.40 -76.11
N ASN A 348 1.58 52.49 -76.96
CA ASN A 348 1.21 53.70 -77.68
C ASN A 348 -0.04 54.41 -77.14
N THR A 349 -0.59 53.96 -76.00
CA THR A 349 -1.77 54.59 -75.35
C THR A 349 -1.36 55.34 -74.09
N ALA A 350 -2.11 56.39 -73.73
CA ALA A 350 -1.81 57.25 -72.58
C ALA A 350 -1.80 56.47 -71.24
N GLY A 351 -2.60 55.41 -71.15
CA GLY A 351 -2.63 54.50 -69.99
C GLY A 351 -1.63 53.34 -70.03
N LYS A 352 -0.84 53.17 -71.11
CA LYS A 352 0.01 52.00 -71.41
C LYS A 352 -0.72 50.65 -71.53
N PHE A 353 -2.04 50.67 -71.57
CA PHE A 353 -2.91 49.53 -71.77
C PHE A 353 -4.03 49.91 -72.73
N SER A 354 -4.67 48.92 -73.34
CA SER A 354 -5.78 49.10 -74.26
C SER A 354 -6.85 48.04 -74.01
N PHE A 355 -8.11 48.46 -74.08
CA PHE A 355 -9.25 47.58 -73.96
C PHE A 355 -9.53 46.94 -75.32
N HIS A 356 -9.68 45.63 -75.32
CA HIS A 356 -10.02 44.86 -76.51
C HIS A 356 -11.27 44.04 -76.22
N PRO A 357 -12.20 43.92 -77.20
CA PRO A 357 -13.28 42.97 -77.07
C PRO A 357 -12.70 41.54 -76.98
N PRO A 358 -13.40 40.62 -76.29
CA PRO A 358 -13.03 39.22 -76.23
C PRO A 358 -13.14 38.64 -77.64
N THR A 359 -12.01 38.24 -78.20
CA THR A 359 -11.95 37.42 -79.42
C THR A 359 -12.53 36.05 -79.18
#